data_AF-A0A8T5GRT5-F1
#
_entry.id   AF-A0A8T5GRT5-F1
#
_cell.length_a   1.000
_cell.length_b   1.000
_cell.length_c   1.000
_cell.angle_alpha   90.00
_cell.angle_beta   90.00
_cell.angle_gamma   90.00
#
_symmetry.space_group_name_H-M   'P 1'
#
loop_
_entity.id
_entity.type
_entity.pdbx_description
1 polymer ?
#
loop_
_entity_poly.entity_id
_entity_poly.type
_entity_poly.pdbx_seq_one_letter_code
_entity_poly.pdbx_strand_id
1 'polypeptide(L)'
;LGNVKINQDVAKTLSILNPLILNEHTAHENEHSVETQLPWLQFASRDKLTDLTFVPLSINLTTSKEITKLAETLNTLTTKHNITIIATHNIEDKATIQYIKSLDAEALKNYKLRRNKDIRNLAPMLTLMELAKLQNKSAQIIDYQASAKKEDKNYYACIKFK
;
A
#
# COMPACT_ATOMS: atom_id res chain seq x y z
N LEU A 1 21.49 -8.88 -6.52
CA LEU A 1 20.03 -9.03 -6.34
C LEU A 1 19.53 -9.99 -7.42
N GLY A 2 18.53 -10.80 -7.12
CA GLY A 2 18.03 -11.85 -8.00
C GLY A 2 16.52 -11.79 -8.19
N ASN A 3 15.98 -12.83 -8.83
CA ASN A 3 14.55 -12.98 -9.08
C ASN A 3 13.81 -13.39 -7.81
N VAL A 4 12.67 -12.74 -7.54
CA VAL A 4 11.76 -13.10 -6.44
C VAL A 4 10.53 -13.76 -7.03
N LYS A 5 10.07 -14.87 -6.45
CA LYS A 5 8.92 -15.61 -6.98
C LYS A 5 7.61 -14.93 -6.61
N ILE A 6 6.68 -14.89 -7.57
CA ILE A 6 5.30 -14.50 -7.30
C ILE A 6 4.61 -15.65 -6.55
N ASN A 7 3.91 -15.33 -5.46
CA ASN A 7 3.10 -16.29 -4.73
C ASN A 7 1.77 -16.53 -5.47
N GLN A 8 1.75 -17.55 -6.33
CA GLN A 8 0.61 -17.86 -7.20
C GLN A 8 -0.64 -18.28 -6.41
N ASP A 9 -0.49 -18.96 -5.28
CA ASP A 9 -1.62 -19.43 -4.48
C ASP A 9 -2.34 -18.27 -3.77
N VAL A 10 -1.57 -17.33 -3.23
CA VAL A 10 -2.11 -16.10 -2.67
C VAL A 10 -2.76 -15.24 -3.76
N ALA A 11 -2.12 -15.10 -4.93
CA ALA A 11 -2.66 -14.33 -6.05
C ALA A 11 -4.01 -14.90 -6.53
N LYS A 12 -4.11 -16.23 -6.72
CA LYS A 12 -5.36 -16.89 -7.08
C LYS A 12 -6.45 -16.71 -6.01
N THR A 13 -6.07 -16.85 -4.75
CA THR A 13 -6.99 -16.66 -3.61
C THR A 13 -7.56 -15.25 -3.59
N LEU A 14 -6.74 -14.23 -3.87
CA LEU A 14 -7.19 -12.84 -3.96
C LEU A 14 -8.26 -12.66 -5.06
N SER A 15 -8.04 -13.18 -6.26
CA SER A 15 -9.03 -13.11 -7.35
C SER A 15 -10.31 -13.88 -7.06
N ILE A 16 -10.25 -14.99 -6.32
CA ILE A 16 -11.44 -15.75 -5.90
C ILE A 16 -12.26 -14.97 -4.87
N LEU A 17 -11.59 -14.36 -3.88
CA LEU A 17 -12.25 -13.64 -2.80
C LEU A 17 -12.81 -12.29 -3.25
N ASN A 18 -12.23 -11.67 -4.27
CA ASN A 18 -12.61 -10.35 -4.72
C ASN A 18 -12.66 -10.26 -6.25
N PRO A 19 -13.86 -10.17 -6.85
CA PRO A 19 -14.03 -10.09 -8.30
C PRO A 19 -13.46 -8.79 -8.91
N LEU A 20 -13.10 -7.79 -8.09
CA LEU A 20 -12.41 -6.58 -8.54
C LEU A 20 -10.92 -6.83 -8.85
N ILE A 21 -10.35 -7.96 -8.43
CA ILE A 21 -8.94 -8.29 -8.62
C ILE A 21 -8.79 -9.16 -9.86
N LEU A 22 -8.36 -8.53 -10.96
CA LEU A 22 -8.08 -9.18 -12.22
C LEU A 22 -6.60 -9.59 -12.31
N ASN A 23 -6.34 -10.76 -12.88
CA ASN A 23 -4.98 -11.22 -13.14
C ASN A 23 -4.54 -10.77 -14.54
N GLU A 24 -4.04 -9.54 -14.65
CA GLU A 24 -3.60 -8.93 -15.90
C GLU A 24 -2.12 -8.55 -15.84
N HIS A 25 -1.28 -9.23 -16.62
CA HIS A 25 0.16 -8.97 -16.68
C HIS A 25 0.47 -7.53 -17.15
N THR A 26 -0.31 -7.03 -18.12
CA THR A 26 -0.14 -5.72 -18.74
C THR A 26 -0.32 -4.57 -17.74
N ALA A 27 -1.07 -4.78 -16.65
CA ALA A 27 -1.25 -3.80 -15.59
C ALA A 27 0.05 -3.45 -14.84
N HIS A 28 1.10 -4.26 -15.03
CA HIS A 28 2.40 -4.10 -14.38
C HIS A 28 3.52 -3.65 -15.33
N GLU A 29 3.31 -3.68 -16.65
CA GLU A 29 4.37 -3.44 -17.64
C GLU A 29 4.99 -2.03 -17.58
N ASN A 30 4.22 -1.04 -17.11
CA ASN A 30 4.67 0.34 -16.93
C ASN A 30 4.71 0.78 -15.46
N GLU A 31 4.55 -0.15 -14.52
CA GLU A 31 4.45 0.16 -13.09
C GLU A 31 5.75 -0.14 -12.35
N HIS A 32 6.43 0.91 -11.88
CA HIS A 32 7.75 0.78 -11.26
C HIS A 32 7.73 0.80 -9.73
N SER A 33 6.59 1.09 -9.08
CA SER A 33 6.58 1.20 -7.62
C SER A 33 6.99 -0.11 -6.94
N VAL A 34 6.59 -1.26 -7.47
CA VAL A 34 6.96 -2.58 -6.93
C VAL A 34 8.44 -2.89 -7.16
N GLU A 35 8.96 -2.59 -8.36
CA GLU A 35 10.36 -2.83 -8.73
C GLU A 35 11.33 -2.15 -7.76
N THR A 36 11.03 -0.93 -7.35
CA THR A 36 11.86 -0.18 -6.39
C THR A 36 11.87 -0.78 -4.97
N GLN A 37 10.87 -1.59 -4.60
CA GLN A 37 10.80 -2.21 -3.26
C GLN A 37 11.58 -3.52 -3.19
N LEU A 38 11.64 -4.28 -4.28
CA LEU A 38 12.23 -5.62 -4.30
C LEU A 38 13.69 -5.66 -3.81
N PRO A 39 14.59 -4.72 -4.17
CA PRO A 39 15.94 -4.67 -3.62
C PRO A 39 15.99 -4.66 -2.09
N TRP A 40 15.14 -3.83 -1.46
CA TRP A 40 15.08 -3.69 0.00
C TRP A 40 14.53 -4.95 0.65
N LEU A 41 13.51 -5.58 0.06
CA LEU A 41 12.93 -6.82 0.58
C LEU A 41 13.90 -7.99 0.51
N GLN A 42 14.67 -8.10 -0.58
CA GLN A 42 15.72 -9.11 -0.72
C GLN A 42 16.84 -8.88 0.29
N PHE A 43 17.25 -7.62 0.53
CA PHE A 43 18.25 -7.30 1.53
C PHE A 43 17.76 -7.59 2.97
N ALA A 44 16.54 -7.17 3.31
CA ALA A 44 15.94 -7.40 4.62
C ALA A 44 15.68 -8.89 4.90
N SER A 45 15.46 -9.67 3.84
CA SER A 45 15.22 -11.13 3.91
C SER A 45 16.44 -11.95 3.50
N ARG A 46 17.66 -11.38 3.51
CA ARG A 46 18.86 -12.02 2.95
C ARG A 46 19.16 -13.41 3.53
N ASP A 47 18.83 -13.63 4.79
CA ASP A 47 19.06 -14.92 5.48
C ASP A 47 18.03 -16.00 5.10
N LYS A 48 16.92 -15.61 4.44
CA LYS A 48 15.82 -16.48 4.00
C LYS A 48 15.33 -16.11 2.60
N LEU A 49 16.26 -15.73 1.72
CA LEU A 49 15.92 -15.17 0.40
C LEU A 49 15.10 -16.15 -0.45
N THR A 50 15.32 -17.46 -0.31
CA THR A 50 14.57 -18.51 -1.03
C THR A 50 13.10 -18.60 -0.62
N ASP A 51 12.77 -18.13 0.58
CA ASP A 51 11.42 -18.17 1.15
C ASP A 51 10.64 -16.90 0.82
N LEU A 52 11.34 -15.85 0.36
CA LEU A 52 10.73 -14.59 -0.03
C LEU A 52 9.88 -14.80 -1.30
N THR A 53 8.58 -14.62 -1.13
CA THR A 53 7.62 -14.54 -2.22
C THR A 53 6.79 -13.27 -2.06
N PHE A 54 6.20 -12.78 -3.14
CA PHE A 54 5.36 -11.58 -3.10
C PHE A 54 4.20 -11.68 -4.09
N VAL A 55 3.22 -10.79 -3.96
CA VAL A 55 2.16 -10.61 -4.96
C VAL A 55 2.14 -9.13 -5.33
N PRO A 56 2.48 -8.75 -6.57
CA PRO A 56 2.30 -7.37 -7.01
C PRO A 56 0.81 -7.06 -7.12
N LEU A 57 0.40 -5.90 -6.62
CA LEU A 57 -0.97 -5.40 -6.75
C LEU A 57 -0.92 -3.96 -7.26
N SER A 58 -1.43 -3.75 -8.47
CA SER A 58 -1.69 -2.43 -9.03
C SER A 58 -3.13 -2.04 -8.70
N ILE A 59 -3.35 -0.84 -8.15
CA ILE A 59 -4.65 -0.45 -7.58
C ILE A 59 -5.10 0.84 -8.24
N ASN A 60 -6.16 0.75 -9.04
CA ASN A 60 -6.86 1.89 -9.64
C ASN A 60 -8.32 1.94 -9.17
N LEU A 61 -8.54 2.00 -7.85
CA LEU A 61 -9.86 2.07 -7.24
C LEU A 61 -10.25 3.52 -6.96
N THR A 62 -11.51 3.87 -7.22
CA THR A 62 -11.96 5.27 -7.15
C THR A 62 -13.04 5.49 -6.09
N THR A 63 -13.82 4.46 -5.77
CA THR A 63 -14.93 4.55 -4.83
C THR A 63 -14.55 4.05 -3.43
N SER A 64 -15.19 4.60 -2.40
CA SER A 64 -14.97 4.14 -1.02
C SER A 64 -15.43 2.69 -0.84
N LYS A 65 -16.49 2.28 -1.54
CA LYS A 65 -17.00 0.90 -1.51
C LYS A 65 -15.97 -0.10 -2.02
N GLU A 66 -15.30 0.20 -3.13
CA GLU A 66 -14.24 -0.66 -3.67
C GLU A 66 -13.04 -0.76 -2.71
N ILE A 67 -12.63 0.37 -2.12
CA ILE A 67 -11.54 0.44 -1.15
C ILE A 67 -11.85 -0.43 0.08
N THR A 68 -13.05 -0.29 0.65
CA THR A 68 -13.50 -1.12 1.78
C THR A 68 -13.54 -2.59 1.40
N LYS A 69 -14.05 -2.92 0.21
CA LYS A 69 -14.11 -4.31 -0.25
C LYS A 69 -12.72 -4.94 -0.39
N LEU A 70 -11.76 -4.19 -0.91
CA LEU A 70 -10.37 -4.64 -0.98
C LEU A 70 -9.77 -4.82 0.43
N ALA A 71 -10.03 -3.88 1.36
CA ALA A 71 -9.55 -3.99 2.73
C ALA A 71 -10.11 -5.24 3.45
N GLU A 72 -11.40 -5.55 3.31
CA GLU A 72 -12.01 -6.78 3.84
C GLU A 72 -11.37 -8.05 3.28
N THR A 73 -11.05 -8.04 1.98
CA THR A 73 -10.37 -9.14 1.29
C THR A 73 -8.98 -9.36 1.88
N LEU A 74 -8.20 -8.28 2.01
CA LEU A 74 -6.88 -8.32 2.61
C LEU A 74 -6.93 -8.72 4.10
N ASN A 75 -7.98 -8.32 4.83
CA ASN A 75 -8.18 -8.73 6.21
C ASN A 75 -8.40 -10.25 6.32
N THR A 76 -9.24 -10.81 5.45
CA THR A 76 -9.48 -12.27 5.40
C THR A 76 -8.19 -13.04 5.12
N LEU A 77 -7.34 -12.50 4.26
CA LEU A 77 -6.08 -13.13 3.88
C LEU A 77 -5.02 -13.02 5.00
N THR A 78 -4.83 -11.83 5.55
CA THR A 78 -3.80 -11.56 6.59
C THR A 78 -4.13 -12.14 7.96
N THR A 79 -5.40 -12.47 8.23
CA THR A 79 -5.79 -13.21 9.45
C THR A 79 -5.50 -14.71 9.36
N LYS A 80 -5.41 -15.26 8.14
CA LYS A 80 -5.16 -16.69 7.89
C LYS A 80 -3.71 -17.02 7.57
N HIS A 81 -2.96 -16.02 7.08
CA HIS A 81 -1.60 -16.20 6.59
C HIS A 81 -0.66 -15.14 7.15
N ASN A 82 0.60 -15.50 7.34
CA ASN A 82 1.65 -14.56 7.74
C ASN A 82 2.05 -13.68 6.54
N ILE A 83 1.29 -12.62 6.29
CA ILE A 83 1.47 -11.72 5.15
C ILE A 83 1.72 -10.31 5.67
N THR A 84 2.76 -9.67 5.10
CA THR A 84 3.02 -8.25 5.26
C THR A 84 2.54 -7.52 4.02
N ILE A 85 1.76 -6.45 4.19
CA ILE A 85 1.31 -5.59 3.09
C ILE A 85 2.15 -4.32 3.11
N ILE A 86 2.66 -3.95 1.94
CA ILE A 86 3.47 -2.76 1.74
C ILE A 86 2.78 -1.93 0.66
N ALA A 87 2.49 -0.66 0.97
CA ALA A 87 2.01 0.30 0.01
C ALA A 87 2.97 1.49 -0.06
N THR A 88 3.14 2.04 -1.26
CA THR A 88 3.93 3.24 -1.50
C THR A 88 2.98 4.40 -1.77
N HIS A 89 3.22 5.56 -1.16
CA HIS A 89 2.41 6.76 -1.37
C HIS A 89 3.30 8.00 -1.28
N ASN A 90 3.05 9.00 -2.14
CA ASN A 90 3.75 10.28 -2.06
C ASN A 90 3.07 11.19 -1.01
N ILE A 91 3.71 11.42 0.13
CA ILE A 91 3.13 12.25 1.18
C ILE A 91 3.51 13.70 0.90
N GLU A 92 2.57 14.53 0.48
CA GLU A 92 2.94 15.87 0.00
C GLU A 92 2.97 16.94 1.09
N ASP A 93 2.32 16.66 2.23
CA ASP A 93 2.20 17.64 3.31
C ASP A 93 1.97 16.97 4.67
N LYS A 94 2.21 17.76 5.72
CA LYS A 94 2.01 17.33 7.11
C LYS A 94 0.55 17.02 7.43
N ALA A 95 -0.41 17.60 6.70
CA ALA A 95 -1.84 17.33 6.91
C ALA A 95 -2.19 15.89 6.51
N THR A 96 -1.67 15.42 5.38
CA THR A 96 -1.78 14.02 4.93
C THR A 96 -1.34 13.05 6.02
N ILE A 97 -0.22 13.34 6.68
CA ILE A 97 0.31 12.53 7.79
C ILE A 97 -0.69 12.45 8.96
N GLN A 98 -1.34 13.56 9.31
CA GLN A 98 -2.31 13.56 10.42
C GLN A 98 -3.52 12.68 10.13
N TYR A 99 -4.07 12.75 8.91
CA TYR A 99 -5.17 11.88 8.52
C TYR A 99 -4.79 10.40 8.55
N ILE A 100 -3.56 10.06 8.12
CA ILE A 100 -3.08 8.66 8.21
C ILE A 100 -2.95 8.23 9.69
N LYS A 101 -2.41 9.09 10.56
CA LYS A 101 -2.29 8.80 12.00
C LYS A 101 -3.63 8.57 12.68
N SER A 102 -4.64 9.37 12.34
CA SER A 102 -6.00 9.24 12.88
C SER A 102 -6.83 8.17 12.17
N LEU A 103 -6.27 7.50 11.16
CA LEU A 103 -6.97 6.57 10.27
C LEU A 103 -8.20 7.18 9.58
N ASP A 104 -8.24 8.50 9.36
CA ASP A 104 -9.39 9.15 8.74
C ASP A 104 -9.30 9.13 7.20
N ALA A 105 -9.60 7.97 6.62
CA ALA A 105 -9.52 7.72 5.18
C ALA A 105 -10.47 8.62 4.37
N GLU A 106 -11.67 8.88 4.90
CA GLU A 106 -12.65 9.74 4.24
C GLU A 106 -12.20 11.20 4.23
N ALA A 107 -11.70 11.71 5.37
CA ALA A 107 -11.15 13.07 5.41
C ALA A 107 -9.92 13.21 4.52
N LEU A 108 -9.04 12.20 4.45
CA LEU A 108 -7.89 12.21 3.55
C LEU A 108 -8.33 12.27 2.07
N LYS A 109 -9.29 11.44 1.68
CA LYS A 109 -9.85 11.42 0.33
C LYS A 109 -10.42 12.80 -0.03
N ASN A 110 -11.28 13.34 0.83
CA ASN A 110 -11.92 14.64 0.63
C ASN A 110 -10.90 15.79 0.63
N TYR A 111 -9.86 15.71 1.47
CA TYR A 111 -8.78 16.68 1.52
C TYR A 111 -8.03 16.77 0.18
N LYS A 112 -7.68 15.63 -0.40
CA LYS A 112 -6.96 15.57 -1.67
C LYS A 112 -7.82 16.01 -2.85
N LEU A 113 -9.09 15.58 -2.91
CA LEU A 113 -10.05 16.03 -3.93
C LEU A 113 -10.20 17.55 -3.95
N ARG A 114 -10.36 18.18 -2.77
CA ARG A 114 -10.50 19.65 -2.67
C ARG A 114 -9.27 20.44 -3.12
N ARG A 115 -8.08 19.84 -3.05
CA ARG A 115 -6.83 20.53 -3.41
C ARG A 115 -6.41 20.32 -4.86
N ASN A 116 -7.18 19.55 -5.64
CA ASN A 116 -6.86 19.19 -7.03
C ASN A 116 -5.39 18.73 -7.18
N LYS A 117 -4.86 18.05 -6.16
CA LYS A 117 -3.51 17.49 -6.22
C LYS A 117 -3.60 16.13 -6.89
N ASP A 118 -2.68 15.84 -7.80
CA ASP A 118 -2.58 14.54 -8.44
C ASP A 118 -2.26 13.47 -7.37
N ILE A 119 -3.20 12.58 -7.09
CA ILE A 119 -3.13 11.68 -5.93
C ILE A 119 -2.59 10.32 -6.34
N ARG A 120 -1.30 10.30 -6.68
CA ARG A 120 -0.61 9.04 -6.97
C ARG A 120 -0.67 8.12 -5.75
N ASN A 121 -1.13 6.90 -6.00
CA ASN A 121 -1.22 5.81 -5.02
C ASN A 121 -2.12 6.09 -3.79
N LEU A 122 -3.10 6.99 -3.89
CA LEU A 122 -4.06 7.22 -2.80
C LEU A 122 -4.81 5.95 -2.42
N ALA A 123 -5.31 5.22 -3.41
CA ALA A 123 -6.12 4.03 -3.19
C ALA A 123 -5.39 2.98 -2.34
N PRO A 124 -4.13 2.59 -2.63
CA PRO A 124 -3.33 1.75 -1.74
C PRO A 124 -3.27 2.23 -0.29
N MET A 125 -3.08 3.54 -0.05
CA MET A 125 -3.00 4.10 1.30
C MET A 125 -4.35 4.03 2.02
N LEU A 126 -5.44 4.41 1.34
CA LEU A 126 -6.79 4.33 1.91
C LEU A 126 -7.17 2.89 2.24
N THR A 127 -6.81 1.92 1.38
CA THR A 127 -7.02 0.50 1.65
C THR A 127 -6.27 0.03 2.89
N LEU A 128 -5.02 0.45 3.09
CA LEU A 128 -4.27 0.13 4.31
C LEU A 128 -4.87 0.76 5.57
N MET A 129 -5.35 1.99 5.48
CA MET A 129 -6.03 2.66 6.60
C MET A 129 -7.31 1.93 7.00
N GLU A 130 -8.15 1.54 6.03
CA GLU A 130 -9.35 0.75 6.29
C GLU A 130 -9.02 -0.65 6.83
N LEU A 131 -7.99 -1.30 6.30
CA LEU A 131 -7.52 -2.58 6.84
C LEU A 131 -7.06 -2.45 8.30
N ALA A 132 -6.32 -1.38 8.63
CA ALA A 132 -5.87 -1.13 9.98
C ALA A 132 -7.04 -0.95 10.96
N LYS A 133 -8.11 -0.23 10.55
CA LYS A 133 -9.34 -0.12 11.33
C LYS A 133 -9.98 -1.49 11.59
N LEU A 134 -10.13 -2.31 10.55
CA LEU A 134 -10.71 -3.65 10.66
C LEU A 134 -9.92 -4.55 11.63
N GLN A 135 -8.61 -4.31 11.75
CA GLN A 135 -7.72 -5.06 12.62
C GLN A 135 -7.50 -4.40 13.99
N ASN A 136 -8.20 -3.32 14.31
CA ASN A 136 -8.00 -2.50 15.52
C ASN A 136 -6.53 -2.08 15.72
N LYS A 137 -5.82 -1.80 14.63
CA LYS A 137 -4.43 -1.35 14.63
C LYS A 137 -4.33 0.16 14.62
N SER A 138 -3.21 0.66 15.12
CA SER A 138 -2.83 2.06 15.13
C SER A 138 -1.78 2.36 14.05
N ALA A 139 -1.73 3.61 13.57
CA ALA A 139 -0.69 4.05 12.65
C ALA A 139 0.47 4.72 13.39
N GLN A 140 1.69 4.19 13.23
CA GLN A 140 2.92 4.77 13.74
C GLN A 140 3.80 5.24 12.58
N ILE A 141 4.24 6.50 12.62
CA ILE A 141 5.28 7.00 11.73
C ILE A 141 6.63 6.54 12.27
N ILE A 142 7.38 5.83 11.45
CA ILE A 142 8.73 5.33 11.78
C ILE A 142 9.78 6.37 11.42
N ASP A 143 9.67 6.95 10.22
CA ASP A 143 10.54 8.01 9.74
C ASP A 143 9.77 8.92 8.78
N TYR A 144 10.20 10.17 8.65
CA TYR A 144 9.77 11.05 7.58
C TYR A 144 10.88 11.99 7.12
N GLN A 145 10.98 12.19 5.81
CA GLN A 145 11.99 13.05 5.19
C GLN A 145 11.36 13.94 4.14
N ALA A 146 11.95 15.11 3.90
CA ALA A 146 11.55 16.00 2.82
C ALA A 146 12.57 15.91 1.67
N SER A 147 12.09 15.90 0.43
CA SER A 147 12.94 15.87 -0.78
C SER A 147 13.90 17.06 -0.88
N ALA A 148 13.56 18.19 -0.26
CA ALA A 148 14.38 19.40 -0.25
C ALA A 148 14.09 20.29 0.99
N LYS A 149 14.98 21.26 1.26
CA LYS A 149 14.86 22.18 2.42
C LYS A 149 13.88 23.36 2.22
N LYS A 150 13.55 23.76 0.98
CA LYS A 150 12.65 24.91 0.65
C LYS A 150 11.30 24.47 0.03
N GLU A 151 10.41 25.44 -0.20
CA GLU A 151 8.93 25.37 -0.30
C GLU A 151 8.30 24.31 -1.23
N ASP A 152 9.03 23.77 -2.22
CA ASP A 152 8.56 22.64 -3.05
C ASP A 152 9.00 21.28 -2.45
N LYS A 153 8.31 20.85 -1.40
CA LYS A 153 8.64 19.60 -0.67
C LYS A 153 7.73 18.45 -1.05
N ASN A 154 8.30 17.34 -1.51
CA ASN A 154 7.70 16.03 -1.32
C ASN A 154 8.14 15.51 0.05
N TYR A 155 7.21 14.96 0.83
CA TYR A 155 7.54 14.19 2.02
C TYR A 155 7.47 12.70 1.73
N TYR A 156 8.43 11.97 2.27
CA TYR A 156 8.41 10.52 2.31
C TYR A 156 8.19 10.15 3.76
N ALA A 157 7.25 9.25 4.05
CA ALA A 157 7.13 8.69 5.39
C ALA A 157 7.00 7.18 5.34
N CYS A 158 7.69 6.52 6.26
CA CYS A 158 7.48 5.11 6.54
C CYS A 158 6.45 5.00 7.67
N ILE A 159 5.34 4.33 7.40
CA ILE A 159 4.24 4.18 8.36
C ILE A 159 4.02 2.70 8.61
N LYS A 160 4.06 2.32 9.89
CA LYS A 160 3.77 0.98 10.35
C LYS A 160 2.39 0.97 11.00
N PHE A 161 1.51 0.09 10.53
CA PHE A 161 0.24 -0.20 11.19
C PHE A 161 0.45 -1.35 12.18
N LYS A 162 0.23 -1.11 13.48
CA LYS A 162 0.49 -2.07 14.56
C LYS A 162 -0.58 -2.06 15.63
#